data_AF-A0A848DM33-F1
#
_entry.id   AF-A0A848DM33-F1
#
_cell.length_a   1.000
_cell.length_b   1.000
_cell.length_c   1.000
_cell.angle_alpha   90.00
_cell.angle_beta   90.00
_cell.angle_gamma   90.00
#
_symmetry.space_group_name_H-M   'P 1'
#
loop_
_entity.id
_entity.type
_entity.pdbx_description
1 polymer ?
#
loop_
_entity_poly.entity_id
_entity_poly.type
_entity_poly.pdbx_seq_one_letter_code
_entity_poly.pdbx_strand_id
1 'polypeptide(L)'
;MDLQLVAQIVRRAGLDCRVDKTPSVTALHARRAMCDPAWTVIAGTCNGPSTPLAFIATTASTGRRLLRDPDERHFAALIVLQALRDNPHELLTYDEARAFGLADSLIWP
;
A
#
# COMPACT_ATOMS: atom_id res chain seq x y z
N MET A 1 -13.20 -0.82 -3.93
CA MET A 1 -11.90 -0.22 -4.23
C MET A 1 -11.38 -0.71 -5.58
N ASP A 2 -11.07 0.21 -6.50
CA ASP A 2 -10.48 -0.07 -7.81
C ASP A 2 -8.95 0.03 -7.80
N LEU A 3 -8.26 -1.12 -7.84
CA LEU A 3 -6.80 -1.18 -7.87
C LEU A 3 -6.18 -0.67 -9.19
N GLN A 4 -6.94 -0.57 -10.27
CA GLN A 4 -6.43 0.04 -11.51
C GLN A 4 -6.31 1.56 -11.35
N LEU A 5 -7.30 2.20 -10.74
CA LEU A 5 -7.22 3.63 -10.40
C LEU A 5 -6.07 3.91 -9.44
N VAL A 6 -5.92 3.09 -8.39
CA VAL A 6 -4.79 3.18 -7.45
C VAL A 6 -3.45 3.08 -8.19
N ALA A 7 -3.31 2.10 -9.09
CA ALA A 7 -2.10 1.95 -9.92
C ALA A 7 -1.81 3.17 -10.80
N GLN A 8 -2.84 3.81 -11.36
CA GLN A 8 -2.66 5.05 -12.12
C GLN A 8 -2.13 6.20 -11.26
N ILE A 9 -2.65 6.36 -10.04
CA ILE A 9 -2.18 7.39 -9.10
C ILE A 9 -0.72 7.11 -8.70
N VAL A 10 -0.41 5.86 -8.34
CA VAL A 10 0.93 5.42 -7.93
C VAL A 10 1.97 5.66 -9.04
N ARG A 11 1.64 5.34 -10.30
CA ARG A 11 2.52 5.63 -11.45
C ARG A 11 2.75 7.11 -11.65
N ARG A 12 1.70 7.92 -11.53
CA ARG A 12 1.80 9.39 -11.65
C ARG A 12 2.64 10.00 -10.53
N ALA A 13 2.72 9.35 -9.37
CA ALA A 13 3.63 9.73 -8.28
C ALA A 13 5.10 9.32 -8.53
N GLY A 14 5.43 8.73 -9.68
CA GLY A 14 6.80 8.38 -10.06
C GLY A 14 7.26 7.00 -9.61
N LEU A 15 6.34 6.11 -9.24
CA LEU A 15 6.65 4.74 -8.85
C LEU A 15 6.41 3.75 -9.99
N ASP A 16 7.24 2.71 -10.05
CA ASP A 16 6.95 1.53 -10.85
C ASP A 16 5.87 0.72 -10.10
N CYS A 17 4.81 0.30 -10.81
CA CYS A 17 3.83 -0.61 -10.22
C CYS A 17 3.17 -1.55 -11.23
N ARG A 18 2.81 -2.74 -10.75
CA ARG A 18 2.03 -3.75 -11.48
C ARG A 18 0.84 -4.21 -10.65
N VAL A 19 -0.24 -4.57 -11.33
CA VAL A 19 -1.41 -5.18 -10.69
C VAL A 19 -1.42 -6.64 -11.09
N ASP A 20 -1.23 -7.51 -10.11
CA ASP A 20 -1.28 -8.96 -10.27
C ASP A 20 -2.73 -9.39 -9.99
N LYS A 21 -3.39 -9.92 -11.03
CA LYS A 21 -4.75 -10.46 -10.96
C LYS A 21 -4.66 -11.99 -10.98
N THR A 22 -4.89 -12.61 -9.83
CA THR A 22 -5.13 -14.06 -9.76
C THR A 22 -6.62 -14.30 -9.42
N PRO A 23 -7.16 -15.50 -9.69
CA PRO A 23 -8.54 -15.83 -9.32
C PRO A 23 -8.82 -15.70 -7.82
N SER A 24 -7.79 -15.82 -6.98
CA SER A 24 -7.90 -15.78 -5.52
C SER A 24 -7.54 -14.43 -4.91
N VAL A 25 -6.70 -13.62 -5.56
CA VAL A 25 -6.22 -12.34 -5.01
C VAL A 25 -5.96 -11.33 -6.13
N THR A 26 -6.45 -10.10 -5.95
CA THR A 26 -5.96 -8.95 -6.72
C THR A 26 -5.03 -8.12 -5.82
N ALA A 27 -3.76 -8.01 -6.21
CA ALA A 27 -2.74 -7.26 -5.48
C ALA A 27 -2.01 -6.29 -6.40
N LEU A 28 -1.54 -5.20 -5.83
CA LEU A 28 -0.70 -4.20 -6.45
C LEU A 28 0.70 -4.29 -5.84
N HIS A 29 1.70 -4.46 -6.70
CA HIS A 29 3.10 -4.41 -6.32
C HIS A 29 3.67 -3.06 -6.75
N ALA A 30 4.39 -2.39 -5.85
CA ALA A 30 5.01 -1.10 -6.12
C ALA A 30 6.47 -1.08 -5.64
N ARG A 31 7.27 -0.22 -6.27
CA ARG A 31 8.66 0.07 -5.91
C ARG A 31 9.05 1.46 -6.37
N ARG A 32 10.15 1.98 -5.83
CA ARG A 32 10.77 3.22 -6.31
C ARG A 32 11.36 2.99 -7.71
N ALA A 33 10.94 3.81 -8.67
CA ALA A 33 11.43 3.72 -10.04
C ALA A 33 12.96 3.96 -10.10
N MET A 34 13.66 3.17 -10.91
CA MET A 34 15.12 3.24 -11.15
C MET A 34 16.05 3.04 -9.94
N CYS A 35 15.53 2.87 -8.73
CA CYS A 35 16.34 2.62 -7.52
C CYS A 35 16.41 1.13 -7.17
N ASP A 36 15.28 0.41 -7.24
CA ASP A 36 15.20 -0.96 -6.76
C ASP A 36 14.89 -1.95 -7.89
N PRO A 37 15.70 -3.01 -8.08
CA PRO A 37 15.36 -4.07 -9.02
C PRO A 37 14.22 -4.95 -8.50
N ALA A 38 13.97 -4.98 -7.18
CA ALA A 38 12.93 -5.79 -6.55
C ALA A 38 11.67 -4.98 -6.22
N TRP A 39 10.52 -5.66 -6.13
CA TRP A 39 9.32 -5.07 -5.55
C TRP A 39 9.49 -4.92 -4.03
N THR A 40 9.07 -3.79 -3.48
CA THR A 40 9.23 -3.50 -2.05
C THR A 40 7.89 -3.47 -1.32
N VAL A 41 6.82 -3.06 -2.00
CA VAL A 41 5.47 -2.94 -1.44
C VAL A 41 4.52 -3.93 -2.11
N ILE A 42 3.69 -4.59 -1.30
CA ILE A 42 2.51 -5.33 -1.75
C ILE A 42 1.28 -4.71 -1.09
N ALA A 43 0.28 -4.37 -1.88
CA ALA A 43 -0.95 -3.79 -1.39
C ALA A 43 -2.16 -4.46 -2.04
N GLY A 44 -3.26 -4.61 -1.31
CA GLY A 44 -4.45 -5.23 -1.87
C GLY A 44 -5.66 -5.09 -0.99
N THR A 45 -6.71 -5.81 -1.35
CA THR A 45 -7.91 -5.91 -0.52
C THR A 45 -7.94 -7.27 0.18
N CYS A 46 -8.52 -7.31 1.37
CA CYS A 46 -8.73 -8.54 2.12
C CYS A 46 -10.09 -8.51 2.83
N ASN A 47 -10.60 -9.70 3.15
CA ASN A 47 -11.86 -9.83 3.88
C ASN A 47 -11.60 -9.49 5.35
N GLY A 48 -12.20 -8.40 5.84
CA GLY A 48 -12.29 -8.11 7.26
C GLY A 48 -13.44 -8.87 7.94
N PRO A 49 -13.59 -8.74 9.27
CA PRO A 49 -14.61 -9.44 10.03
C PRO A 49 -16.04 -9.02 9.66
N SER A 50 -16.22 -7.73 9.31
CA SER A 50 -17.52 -7.11 9.06
C SER A 50 -17.55 -6.31 7.75
N THR A 51 -16.41 -5.80 7.29
CA THR A 51 -16.29 -5.00 6.06
C THR A 51 -15.01 -5.37 5.30
N PRO A 52 -14.99 -5.19 3.96
CA PRO A 52 -13.75 -5.30 3.19
C PRO A 52 -12.70 -4.32 3.71
N LEU A 53 -11.47 -4.81 3.91
CA LEU A 53 -10.33 -4.00 4.32
C LEU A 53 -9.35 -3.88 3.15
N ALA A 54 -8.46 -2.90 3.24
CA ALA A 54 -7.25 -2.89 2.44
C ALA A 54 -6.02 -3.17 3.30
N PHE A 55 -4.96 -3.66 2.67
CA PHE A 55 -3.70 -3.89 3.34
C PHE A 55 -2.55 -3.29 2.55
N ILE A 56 -1.52 -2.89 3.28
CA ILE A 56 -0.20 -2.54 2.76
C ILE A 56 0.82 -3.34 3.56
N ALA A 57 1.67 -4.07 2.87
CA ALA A 57 2.73 -4.89 3.43
C ALA A 57 4.04 -4.63 2.69
N THR A 58 5.14 -5.04 3.31
CA THR A 58 6.44 -5.07 2.64
C THR A 58 6.71 -6.47 2.11
N THR A 59 7.46 -6.59 1.02
CA THR A 59 7.85 -7.91 0.48
C THR A 59 8.80 -8.67 1.41
N ALA A 60 9.44 -7.98 2.35
CA ALA A 60 10.44 -8.52 3.27
C ALA A 60 9.87 -8.96 4.63
N SER A 61 8.61 -8.63 4.94
CA SER A 61 8.02 -8.94 6.24
C SER A 61 6.61 -9.53 6.10
N THR A 62 6.21 -10.32 7.09
CA THR A 62 4.84 -10.83 7.21
C THR A 62 3.87 -9.79 7.81
N GLY A 63 4.41 -8.68 8.31
CA GLY A 63 3.61 -7.60 8.89
C GLY A 63 2.82 -6.86 7.81
N ARG A 64 1.66 -6.34 8.19
CA ARG A 64 0.84 -5.49 7.34
C ARG A 64 0.18 -4.37 8.12
N ARG A 65 -0.06 -3.25 7.45
CA ARG A 65 -0.96 -2.19 7.88
C ARG A 65 -2.30 -2.41 7.21
N LEU A 66 -3.37 -2.37 8.01
CA LEU A 66 -4.73 -2.51 7.52
C LEU A 66 -5.39 -1.14 7.49
N LEU A 67 -6.16 -0.87 6.44
CA LEU A 67 -6.97 0.34 6.32
C LEU A 67 -8.44 -0.03 6.46
N ARG A 68 -9.16 0.78 7.24
CA ARG A 68 -10.63 0.79 7.25
C ARG A 68 -11.13 1.67 6.12
N ASP A 69 -12.29 1.33 5.57
CA ASP A 69 -13.02 2.11 4.56
C ASP A 69 -12.11 2.65 3.45
N PRO A 70 -11.45 1.76 2.67
CA PRO A 70 -10.36 2.16 1.80
C PRO A 70 -10.85 2.96 0.59
N ASP A 71 -10.64 4.27 0.64
CA ASP A 71 -10.70 5.18 -0.51
C ASP A 71 -9.46 5.02 -1.39
N GLU A 72 -9.64 5.03 -2.71
CA GLU A 72 -8.56 4.82 -3.68
C GLU A 72 -7.41 5.81 -3.54
N ARG A 73 -7.69 7.08 -3.19
CA ARG A 73 -6.67 8.12 -3.08
C ARG A 73 -5.88 7.97 -1.79
N HIS A 74 -6.55 7.75 -0.66
CA HIS A 74 -5.87 7.48 0.61
C HIS A 74 -5.00 6.21 0.52
N PHE A 75 -5.53 5.16 -0.11
CA PHE A 75 -4.78 3.92 -0.30
C PHE A 75 -3.55 4.12 -1.20
N ALA A 76 -3.70 4.85 -2.32
CA ALA A 76 -2.58 5.20 -3.18
C ALA A 76 -1.53 6.03 -2.44
N ALA A 77 -1.95 7.02 -1.63
CA ALA A 77 -1.04 7.85 -0.85
C ALA A 77 -0.21 7.01 0.14
N LEU A 78 -0.83 6.05 0.82
CA LEU A 78 -0.12 5.16 1.73
C LEU A 78 0.86 4.20 1.01
N ILE A 79 0.50 3.70 -0.19
CA ILE A 79 1.42 2.93 -1.03
C ILE A 79 2.63 3.78 -1.43
N VAL A 80 2.38 5.01 -1.86
CA VAL A 80 3.44 5.95 -2.25
C VAL A 80 4.37 6.25 -1.08
N LEU A 81 3.78 6.55 0.08
CA LEU A 81 4.52 6.85 1.29
C LEU A 81 5.39 5.67 1.72
N GLN A 82 4.84 4.44 1.71
CA GLN A 82 5.56 3.22 2.04
C GLN A 82 6.71 2.92 1.06
N ALA A 83 6.49 3.14 -0.25
CA ALA A 83 7.49 2.84 -1.27
C ALA A 83 8.63 3.87 -1.32
N LEU A 84 8.41 5.09 -0.85
CA LEU A 84 9.38 6.19 -0.84
C LEU A 84 10.14 6.34 0.48
N ARG A 85 9.88 5.48 1.49
CA ARG A 85 10.65 5.48 2.74
C ARG A 85 12.13 5.21 2.45
N ASP A 86 12.99 5.74 3.31
CA ASP A 86 14.43 5.44 3.27
C ASP A 86 14.69 3.94 3.42
N ASN A 87 13.93 3.27 4.30
CA ASN A 87 13.86 1.82 4.36
C ASN A 87 12.46 1.32 3.99
N PRO A 88 12.21 0.92 2.72
CA PRO A 88 10.90 0.48 2.27
C PRO A 88 10.53 -0.93 2.78
N HIS A 89 11.45 -1.64 3.45
CA HIS A 89 11.21 -2.98 4.01
C HIS A 89 10.61 -2.95 5.41
N GLU A 90 10.73 -1.83 6.13
CA GLU A 90 10.02 -1.58 7.36
C GLU A 90 8.61 -1.06 7.05
N LEU A 91 7.63 -1.35 7.90
CA LEU A 91 6.30 -0.77 7.75
C LEU A 91 6.25 0.66 8.26
N LEU A 92 5.43 1.48 7.60
CA LEU A 92 5.07 2.81 8.04
C LEU A 92 4.66 2.82 9.54
N THR A 93 5.25 3.76 10.27
CA THR A 93 4.96 4.02 11.69
C THR A 93 3.73 4.92 11.85
N TYR A 94 3.19 4.96 13.08
CA TYR A 94 2.07 5.84 13.41
C TYR A 94 2.44 7.31 13.18
N ASP A 95 3.62 7.74 13.63
CA ASP A 95 4.04 9.13 13.55
C ASP A 95 4.26 9.58 12.11
N GLU A 96 4.84 8.73 11.25
CA GLU A 96 4.93 9.00 9.82
C GLU A 96 3.52 9.12 9.23
N ALA A 97 2.63 8.14 9.43
CA ALA A 97 1.27 8.20 8.92
C ALA A 97 0.51 9.45 9.40
N ARG A 98 0.72 9.85 10.66
CA ARG A 98 0.11 11.02 11.27
C ARG A 98 0.62 12.32 10.66
N ALA A 99 1.93 12.42 10.38
CA ALA A 99 2.51 13.58 9.72
C ALA A 99 1.90 13.86 8.33
N PHE A 100 1.41 12.81 7.65
CA PHE A 100 0.70 12.91 6.37
C PHE A 100 -0.83 12.96 6.50
N GLY A 101 -1.38 12.95 7.72
CA GLY A 101 -2.83 12.96 7.95
C GLY A 101 -3.54 11.65 7.57
N LEU A 102 -2.80 10.52 7.52
CA LEU A 102 -3.30 9.21 7.08
C LEU A 102 -3.41 8.19 8.23
N ALA A 103 -3.01 8.56 9.45
CA ALA A 103 -3.00 7.66 10.60
C ALA A 103 -4.39 7.15 11.00
N ASP A 104 -5.42 7.99 10.88
CA ASP A 104 -6.77 7.66 11.34
C ASP A 104 -7.46 6.61 10.45
N SER A 105 -7.02 6.49 9.20
CA SER A 105 -7.50 5.46 8.27
C SER A 105 -6.89 4.08 8.55
N LEU A 106 -5.83 4.02 9.35
CA LEU A 106 -5.07 2.81 9.64
C LEU A 106 -5.51 2.14 10.95
N ILE A 107 -5.50 0.80 10.95
CA ILE A 107 -5.67 0.00 12.16
C ILE A 107 -4.29 -0.23 12.79
N TRP A 108 -4.14 0.28 14.01
CA TRP A 108 -2.93 0.13 14.81
C TRP A 108 -3.12 -0.96 15.87
N PRO A 109 -2.09 -1.79 16.12
CA PRO A 109 -2.09 -2.74 17.24
C PRO A 109 -1.99 -2.03 18.60
#